data_AF-A0A535J744-F1
#
_entry.id   AF-A0A535J744-F1
#
_cell.length_a   1.000
_cell.length_b   1.000
_cell.length_c   1.000
_cell.angle_alpha   90.00
_cell.angle_beta   90.00
_cell.angle_gamma   90.00
#
_symmetry.space_group_name_H-M   'P 1'
#
loop_
_entity.id
_entity.type
_entity.pdbx_description
1 polymer ?
#
loop_
_entity_poly.entity_id
_entity_poly.type
_entity_poly.pdbx_seq_one_letter_code
_entity_poly.pdbx_strand_id
1 'polypeptide(L)'
;MQPTPPNPPDKEGPSLPWLETQGHPGPALVKKRKLEHVSIALGQDVSVAQRANWNDIQFVHQALPEVDLEKIDTSVTFLGHTLRYPIFMSSLTGGHPDVTSINRNLARAAEEYGLALGVGSQRAAIVNPEVAPSYAVTRQYAPNA
;
A
#
# COMPACT_ATOMS: atom_id res chain seq x y z
N MET A 1 35.82 -29.36 46.63
CA MET A 1 35.38 -28.48 45.51
C MET A 1 35.33 -27.07 46.07
N GLN A 2 36.20 -26.16 45.59
CA GLN A 2 36.13 -24.75 45.99
C GLN A 2 35.04 -24.04 45.19
N PRO A 3 34.29 -23.10 45.80
CA PRO A 3 33.30 -22.31 45.09
C PRO A 3 33.98 -21.39 44.06
N THR A 4 33.36 -21.24 42.89
CA THR A 4 33.81 -20.32 41.84
C THR A 4 33.73 -18.87 42.33
N PRO A 5 34.69 -18.01 41.96
CA PRO A 5 34.67 -16.60 42.32
C PRO A 5 33.51 -15.87 41.61
N PRO A 6 32.96 -14.80 42.20
CA PRO A 6 31.90 -14.01 41.59
C PRO A 6 32.40 -13.31 40.32
N ASN A 7 31.50 -13.15 39.34
CA ASN A 7 31.79 -12.39 38.13
C ASN A 7 32.16 -10.94 38.47
N PRO A 8 33.11 -10.33 37.73
CA PRO A 8 33.42 -8.92 37.90
C PRO A 8 32.20 -8.07 37.54
N PRO A 9 32.07 -6.85 38.11
CA PRO A 9 30.98 -5.96 37.76
C PRO A 9 31.03 -5.62 36.27
N ASP A 10 29.85 -5.52 35.65
CA ASP A 10 29.68 -5.15 34.26
C ASP A 10 30.49 -3.88 33.98
N LYS A 11 31.55 -4.03 33.17
CA LYS A 11 32.27 -2.87 32.66
C LYS A 11 31.27 -2.11 31.80
N GLU A 12 31.06 -0.82 32.10
CA GLU A 12 30.32 0.06 31.21
C GLU A 12 30.90 -0.07 29.80
N GLY A 13 30.12 -0.68 28.90
CA GLY A 13 30.47 -0.78 27.50
C GLY A 13 30.61 0.63 26.90
N PRO A 14 31.39 0.79 25.82
CA PRO A 14 31.57 2.11 25.23
C PRO A 14 30.20 2.69 24.87
N SER A 15 29.97 3.96 25.18
CA SER A 15 28.78 4.68 24.76
C SER A 15 28.65 4.56 23.24
N LEU A 16 27.65 3.80 22.79
CA LEU A 16 27.41 3.52 21.38
C LEU A 16 26.68 4.73 20.77
N PRO A 17 27.35 5.61 19.99
CA PRO A 17 26.79 6.88 19.53
C PRO A 17 25.68 6.72 18.47
N TRP A 18 25.43 5.48 18.02
CA TRP A 18 24.40 5.13 17.04
C TRP A 18 23.04 4.75 17.64
N LEU A 19 22.92 4.67 18.98
CA LEU A 19 21.61 4.49 19.65
C LEU A 19 20.81 5.80 19.75
N GLU A 20 21.45 6.97 19.57
CA GLU A 20 20.80 8.29 19.68
C GLU A 20 20.41 8.94 18.33
N THR A 21 20.77 8.34 17.19
CA THR A 21 20.62 8.98 15.86
C THR A 21 19.63 8.31 14.91
N GLN A 22 18.65 7.55 15.41
CA GLN A 22 17.44 7.23 14.63
C GLN A 22 16.20 7.79 15.30
N GLY A 23 16.11 9.13 15.34
CA GLY A 23 14.86 9.80 15.62
C GLY A 23 13.78 9.33 14.64
N HIS A 24 12.79 8.60 15.14
CA HIS A 24 11.59 8.30 14.37
C HIS A 24 11.05 9.65 13.87
N PRO A 25 10.86 9.85 12.55
CA PRO A 25 10.41 11.14 12.03
C PRO A 25 9.10 11.49 12.73
N GLY A 26 9.08 12.66 13.39
CA GLY A 26 7.95 13.08 14.21
C GLY A 26 6.63 13.11 13.41
N PRO A 27 5.47 13.05 14.07
CA PRO A 27 4.17 12.92 13.42
C PRO A 27 3.90 13.95 12.31
N ALA A 28 4.39 15.17 12.49
CA ALA A 28 4.27 16.25 11.51
C ALA A 28 5.04 15.98 10.20
N LEU A 29 6.23 15.38 10.28
CA LEU A 29 7.06 15.07 9.11
C LEU A 29 6.44 13.93 8.29
N VAL A 30 5.79 12.96 8.94
CA VAL A 30 5.08 11.86 8.26
C VAL A 30 3.84 12.38 7.51
N LYS A 31 3.08 13.32 8.10
CA LYS A 31 1.93 13.96 7.44
C LYS A 31 2.33 14.71 6.17
N LYS A 32 3.39 15.54 6.23
CA LYS A 32 3.88 16.33 5.09
C LYS A 32 4.32 15.45 3.91
N ARG A 33 5.10 14.39 4.19
CA ARG A 33 5.60 13.46 3.14
C ARG A 33 4.50 12.76 2.36
N LYS A 34 3.35 12.47 2.99
CA LYS A 34 2.24 11.74 2.33
C LYS A 34 1.53 12.59 1.29
N LEU A 35 1.30 13.86 1.59
CA LEU A 35 0.76 14.80 0.61
C LEU A 35 1.76 15.05 -0.51
N GLU A 36 3.03 15.22 -0.17
CA GLU A 36 4.10 15.42 -1.14
C GLU A 36 4.21 14.26 -2.13
N HIS A 37 4.13 13.00 -1.67
CA HIS A 37 4.11 11.84 -2.58
C HIS A 37 2.93 11.89 -3.57
N VAL A 38 1.73 12.24 -3.09
CA VAL A 38 0.55 12.35 -3.97
C VAL A 38 0.73 13.48 -4.98
N SER A 39 1.17 14.66 -4.53
CA SER A 39 1.39 15.81 -5.39
C SER A 39 2.46 15.57 -6.43
N ILE A 40 3.57 14.92 -6.07
CA ILE A 40 4.64 14.54 -7.00
C ILE A 40 4.10 13.54 -8.03
N ALA A 41 3.41 12.49 -7.58
CA ALA A 41 2.86 11.47 -8.48
C ALA A 41 1.83 12.03 -9.48
N LEU A 42 1.10 13.09 -9.12
CA LEU A 42 0.10 13.72 -9.99
C LEU A 42 0.67 14.86 -10.85
N GLY A 43 1.70 15.54 -10.37
CA GLY A 43 2.17 16.81 -10.95
C GLY A 43 3.52 16.73 -11.67
N GLN A 44 4.22 15.60 -11.58
CA GLN A 44 5.56 15.44 -12.16
C GLN A 44 5.65 14.15 -12.99
N ASP A 45 6.49 14.18 -14.03
CA ASP A 45 6.87 12.96 -14.74
C ASP A 45 7.89 12.18 -13.91
N VAL A 46 7.37 11.30 -13.06
CA VAL A 46 8.14 10.38 -12.22
C VAL A 46 8.08 8.95 -12.76
N SER A 47 7.71 8.79 -14.03
CA SER A 47 7.67 7.48 -14.66
C SER A 47 9.07 6.85 -14.68
N VAL A 48 9.15 5.55 -14.41
CA VAL A 48 10.44 4.85 -14.42
C VAL A 48 11.00 4.84 -15.83
N ALA A 49 12.27 5.24 -15.98
CA ALA A 49 12.95 5.21 -17.29
C ALA A 49 13.02 3.78 -17.86
N GLN A 50 13.08 2.77 -16.99
CA GLN A 50 13.02 1.37 -17.36
C GLN A 50 11.57 0.94 -17.59
N ARG A 51 11.25 0.59 -18.85
CA ARG A 51 9.94 0.04 -19.21
C ARG A 51 9.81 -1.38 -18.68
N ALA A 52 8.58 -1.79 -18.36
CA ALA A 52 8.26 -3.13 -17.88
C ALA A 52 8.34 -4.23 -18.98
N ASN A 53 9.09 -3.99 -20.06
CA ASN A 53 9.32 -4.91 -21.17
C ASN A 53 8.06 -5.53 -21.80
N TRP A 54 6.90 -4.87 -21.69
CA TRP A 54 5.65 -5.34 -22.30
C TRP A 54 5.74 -5.53 -23.83
N ASN A 55 6.67 -4.83 -24.49
CA ASN A 55 6.93 -4.97 -25.92
C ASN A 55 7.54 -6.32 -26.31
N ASP A 56 8.12 -7.05 -25.36
CA ASP A 56 8.70 -8.37 -25.59
C ASP A 56 7.62 -9.47 -25.59
N ILE A 57 6.38 -9.12 -25.22
CA ILE A 57 5.23 -10.03 -25.16
C ILE A 57 4.29 -9.72 -26.32
N GLN A 58 4.02 -10.72 -27.16
CA GLN A 58 3.05 -10.63 -28.26
C GLN A 58 1.98 -11.69 -28.09
N PHE A 59 0.72 -11.26 -28.14
CA PHE A 59 -0.42 -12.18 -28.22
C PHE A 59 -0.64 -12.58 -29.68
N VAL A 60 -0.75 -13.87 -29.94
CA VAL A 60 -1.09 -14.38 -31.27
C VAL A 60 -2.56 -14.05 -31.54
N HIS A 61 -2.81 -13.21 -32.54
CA HIS A 61 -4.16 -12.83 -32.93
C HIS A 61 -4.94 -14.02 -33.54
N GLN A 62 -6.19 -14.20 -33.10
CA GLN A 62 -7.14 -15.08 -33.76
C GLN A 62 -8.17 -14.29 -34.56
N ALA A 63 -8.11 -14.42 -35.89
CA ALA A 63 -8.96 -13.67 -36.82
C ALA A 63 -10.39 -14.20 -36.88
N LEU A 64 -10.61 -15.48 -36.54
CA LEU A 64 -11.93 -16.10 -36.51
C LEU A 64 -12.12 -16.84 -35.17
N PRO A 65 -12.31 -16.11 -34.06
CA PRO A 65 -12.51 -16.73 -32.76
C PRO A 65 -13.85 -17.48 -32.71
N GLU A 66 -13.83 -18.73 -32.24
CA GLU A 66 -15.03 -19.53 -31.96
C GLU A 66 -15.59 -19.24 -30.55
N VAL A 67 -15.54 -17.97 -30.11
CA VAL A 67 -16.05 -17.52 -28.82
C VAL A 67 -17.05 -16.39 -29.01
N ASP A 68 -18.11 -16.43 -28.22
CA ASP A 68 -19.10 -15.38 -28.12
C ASP A 68 -18.63 -14.32 -27.13
N LEU A 69 -18.55 -13.06 -27.57
CA LEU A 69 -18.06 -11.95 -26.74
C LEU A 69 -18.91 -11.77 -25.48
N GLU A 70 -20.23 -11.99 -25.57
CA GLU A 70 -21.14 -11.86 -24.43
C GLU A 70 -20.95 -12.96 -23.39
N LYS A 71 -20.26 -14.06 -23.76
CA LYS A 71 -19.96 -15.20 -22.88
C LYS A 71 -18.57 -15.14 -22.25
N ILE A 72 -17.80 -14.09 -22.52
CA ILE A 72 -16.49 -13.93 -21.88
C ILE A 72 -16.69 -13.58 -20.41
N ASP A 73 -16.39 -14.53 -19.54
CA ASP A 73 -16.33 -14.30 -18.10
C ASP A 73 -14.91 -13.86 -17.71
N THR A 74 -14.82 -12.67 -17.09
CA THR A 74 -13.57 -12.12 -16.57
C THR A 74 -13.47 -12.25 -15.05
N SER A 75 -14.44 -12.91 -14.42
CA SER A 75 -14.44 -13.12 -12.99
C SER A 75 -13.29 -14.04 -12.56
N VAL A 76 -12.78 -13.80 -11.36
CA VAL A 76 -11.71 -14.60 -10.76
C VAL A 76 -11.93 -14.73 -9.27
N THR A 77 -11.56 -15.89 -8.71
CA THR A 77 -11.48 -16.05 -7.26
C THR A 77 -10.08 -15.67 -6.77
N PHE A 78 -10.00 -14.68 -5.88
CA PHE A 78 -8.75 -14.22 -5.28
C PHE A 78 -8.91 -14.14 -3.76
N LEU A 79 -8.06 -14.84 -3.02
CA LEU A 79 -8.05 -14.88 -1.54
C LEU A 79 -9.43 -15.19 -0.90
N GLY A 80 -10.24 -16.03 -1.55
CA GLY A 80 -11.58 -16.40 -1.07
C GLY A 80 -12.71 -15.44 -1.46
N HIS A 81 -12.42 -14.41 -2.25
CA HIS A 81 -13.40 -13.47 -2.78
C HIS A 81 -13.53 -13.59 -4.30
N THR A 82 -14.73 -13.37 -4.83
CA THR A 82 -14.96 -13.29 -6.28
C THR A 82 -14.83 -11.83 -6.74
N LEU A 83 -13.84 -11.57 -7.59
CA LEU A 83 -13.68 -10.31 -8.31
C LEU A 83 -14.34 -10.42 -9.68
N ARG A 84 -14.91 -9.33 -10.20
CA ARG A 84 -15.50 -9.33 -11.54
C ARG A 84 -14.46 -9.23 -12.66
N TYR A 85 -13.25 -8.79 -12.33
CA TYR A 85 -12.14 -8.64 -13.27
C TYR A 85 -10.82 -9.08 -12.61
N PRO A 86 -9.84 -9.57 -13.38
CA PRO A 86 -8.55 -10.02 -12.87
C PRO A 86 -7.56 -8.86 -12.65
N ILE A 87 -8.06 -7.75 -12.11
CA ILE A 87 -7.28 -6.54 -11.80
C ILE A 87 -7.73 -5.98 -10.45
N PHE A 88 -6.85 -5.25 -9.79
CA PHE A 88 -7.17 -4.58 -8.52
C PHE A 88 -6.39 -3.27 -8.41
N MET A 89 -6.92 -2.35 -7.59
CA MET A 89 -6.22 -1.10 -7.28
C MET A 89 -5.22 -1.36 -6.17
N SER A 90 -3.93 -1.16 -6.46
CA SER A 90 -2.86 -1.33 -5.47
C SER A 90 -2.85 -0.21 -4.43
N SER A 91 -1.99 -0.37 -3.43
CA SER A 91 -1.84 0.58 -2.31
C SER A 91 -1.30 1.95 -2.75
N LEU A 92 -2.12 3.00 -2.60
CA LEU A 92 -1.74 4.37 -2.99
C LEU A 92 -1.50 5.29 -1.78
N THR A 93 -2.54 5.56 -0.97
CA THR A 93 -2.46 6.63 0.03
C THR A 93 -3.28 6.36 1.30
N GLY A 94 -3.25 7.31 2.22
CA GLY A 94 -3.90 7.30 3.53
C GLY A 94 -3.00 7.92 4.61
N GLY A 95 -3.60 8.39 5.69
CA GLY A 95 -2.90 8.97 6.85
C GLY A 95 -2.79 10.49 6.84
N HIS A 96 -3.62 11.16 6.04
CA HIS A 96 -3.83 12.61 6.08
C HIS A 96 -5.31 12.92 5.74
N PRO A 97 -5.94 13.95 6.36
CA PRO A 97 -7.32 14.33 6.01
C PRO A 97 -7.53 14.57 4.52
N ASP A 98 -6.65 15.33 3.87
CA ASP A 98 -6.81 15.72 2.45
C ASP A 98 -6.74 14.55 1.46
N VAL A 99 -6.16 13.40 1.84
CA VAL A 99 -6.11 12.21 0.97
C VAL A 99 -7.31 11.28 1.17
N THR A 100 -8.20 11.58 2.12
CA THR A 100 -9.40 10.78 2.42
C THR A 100 -10.35 10.73 1.22
N SER A 101 -10.46 11.83 0.46
CA SER A 101 -11.27 11.88 -0.76
C SER A 101 -10.76 10.92 -1.83
N ILE A 102 -9.45 10.75 -1.97
CA ILE A 102 -8.83 9.81 -2.91
C ILE A 102 -9.24 8.38 -2.56
N ASN A 103 -9.02 7.96 -1.31
CA ASN A 103 -9.41 6.62 -0.85
C ASN A 103 -10.92 6.37 -0.98
N ARG A 104 -11.76 7.39 -0.73
CA ARG A 104 -13.21 7.30 -0.93
C ARG A 104 -13.60 7.06 -2.38
N ASN A 105 -12.97 7.78 -3.32
CA ASN A 105 -13.28 7.68 -4.73
C ASN A 105 -12.82 6.32 -5.30
N LEU A 106 -11.63 5.86 -4.91
CA LEU A 106 -11.14 4.53 -5.26
C LEU A 106 -12.06 3.43 -4.70
N ALA A 107 -12.54 3.58 -3.46
CA ALA A 107 -13.47 2.64 -2.86
C ALA A 107 -14.78 2.54 -3.64
N ARG A 108 -15.39 3.67 -4.01
CA ARG A 108 -16.60 3.66 -4.84
C ARG A 108 -16.38 2.95 -6.17
N ALA A 109 -15.24 3.19 -6.83
CA ALA A 109 -14.90 2.48 -8.06
C ALA A 109 -14.69 0.98 -7.82
N ALA A 110 -14.02 0.58 -6.75
CA ALA A 110 -13.84 -0.83 -6.41
C ALA A 110 -15.19 -1.54 -6.21
N GLU A 111 -16.07 -0.93 -5.42
CA GLU A 111 -17.42 -1.46 -5.16
C GLU A 111 -18.24 -1.57 -6.46
N GLU A 112 -18.26 -0.48 -7.24
CA GLU A 112 -19.01 -0.41 -8.48
C GLU A 112 -18.51 -1.44 -9.49
N TYR A 113 -17.19 -1.60 -9.63
CA TYR A 113 -16.56 -2.49 -10.61
C TYR A 113 -16.27 -3.91 -10.11
N GLY A 114 -16.51 -4.20 -8.83
CA GLY A 114 -16.21 -5.51 -8.23
C GLY A 114 -14.71 -5.83 -8.25
N LEU A 115 -13.88 -4.85 -7.90
CA LEU A 115 -12.43 -4.93 -7.86
C LEU A 115 -11.94 -4.94 -6.41
N ALA A 116 -10.84 -5.62 -6.15
CA ALA A 116 -10.15 -5.46 -4.87
C ALA A 116 -9.46 -4.09 -4.78
N LEU A 117 -9.33 -3.57 -3.55
CA LEU A 117 -8.66 -2.30 -3.26
C LEU A 117 -7.67 -2.43 -2.10
N GLY A 118 -6.40 -2.15 -2.38
CA GLY A 118 -5.36 -1.96 -1.37
C GLY A 118 -5.32 -0.53 -0.86
N VAL A 119 -5.15 -0.35 0.45
CA VAL A 119 -4.86 0.97 1.06
C VAL A 119 -3.37 1.23 1.16
N GLY A 120 -2.95 2.50 1.21
CA GLY A 120 -1.55 2.87 1.44
C GLY A 120 -1.02 2.43 2.80
N SER A 121 0.28 2.64 3.04
CA SER A 121 0.93 2.28 4.32
C SER A 121 0.16 2.82 5.53
N GLN A 122 -0.27 1.90 6.41
CA GLN A 122 -1.08 2.18 7.60
C GLN A 122 -0.25 2.59 8.82
N ARG A 123 1.08 2.68 8.71
CA ARG A 123 1.97 3.09 9.82
C ARG A 123 1.51 4.39 10.49
N ALA A 124 1.00 5.35 9.73
CA ALA A 124 0.51 6.61 10.30
C ALA A 124 -0.72 6.45 11.18
N ALA A 125 -1.63 5.51 10.87
CA ALA A 125 -2.80 5.24 11.71
C ALA A 125 -2.39 4.50 13.00
N ILE A 126 -1.35 3.66 12.94
CA ILE A 126 -0.78 3.00 14.12
C ILE A 126 -0.12 4.02 15.06
N VAL A 127 0.64 4.97 14.51
CA VAL A 127 1.33 6.01 15.30
C VAL A 127 0.37 7.13 15.75
N ASN A 128 -0.60 7.48 14.91
CA ASN A 128 -1.63 8.47 15.22
C ASN A 128 -3.02 7.92 14.83
N PRO A 129 -3.79 7.40 15.80
CA PRO A 129 -5.14 6.89 15.55
C PRO A 129 -6.12 7.92 14.93
N GLU A 130 -5.89 9.22 15.09
CA GLU A 130 -6.77 10.27 14.55
C GLU A 130 -6.87 10.24 13.01
N VAL A 131 -5.86 9.67 12.33
CA VAL A 131 -5.90 9.56 10.86
C VAL A 131 -6.50 8.25 10.36
N ALA A 132 -6.93 7.35 11.25
CA ALA A 132 -7.62 6.11 10.89
C ALA A 132 -8.85 6.32 9.97
N PRO A 133 -9.67 7.39 10.14
CA PRO A 133 -10.80 7.65 9.23
C PRO A 133 -10.40 7.79 7.75
N SER A 134 -9.17 8.25 7.47
CA SER A 134 -8.67 8.36 6.09
C SER A 134 -8.45 7.00 5.40
N TYR A 135 -8.44 5.91 6.17
CA TYR A 135 -8.39 4.53 5.68
C TYR A 135 -9.77 3.87 5.81
N ALA A 136 -10.43 4.01 6.96
CA ALA A 136 -11.73 3.37 7.23
C ALA A 136 -12.82 3.75 6.21
N VAL A 137 -12.68 4.92 5.58
CA VAL A 137 -13.54 5.35 4.47
C VAL A 137 -13.60 4.32 3.33
N THR A 138 -12.57 3.50 3.11
CA THR A 138 -12.62 2.51 2.04
C THR A 138 -13.66 1.44 2.30
N ARG A 139 -13.69 0.83 3.49
CA ARG A 139 -14.71 -0.17 3.84
C ARG A 139 -16.11 0.43 3.95
N GLN A 140 -16.23 1.72 4.31
CA GLN A 140 -17.53 2.42 4.36
C GLN A 140 -18.17 2.55 2.97
N TYR A 141 -17.37 2.76 1.93
CA TYR A 141 -17.86 2.97 0.56
C TYR A 141 -17.66 1.76 -0.36
N ALA A 142 -16.93 0.75 0.11
CA ALA A 142 -16.72 -0.51 -0.57
C ALA A 142 -16.86 -1.69 0.42
N PRO A 143 -18.10 -1.97 0.89
CA PRO A 143 -18.35 -3.06 1.82
C PRO A 143 -18.10 -4.45 1.21
N ASN A 144 -18.25 -4.61 -0.11
CA ASN A 144 -18.15 -5.90 -0.80
C ASN A 144 -16.86 -6.07 -1.61
N ALA A 145 -16.08 -4.99 -1.78
CA ALA A 145 -14.72 -5.04 -2.32
C ALA A 145 -13.67 -5.60 -1.35
#